data_AF-A0A7V0Q5W4-F1
#
_entry.id   AF-A0A7V0Q5W4-F1
#
_cell.length_a   1.000
_cell.length_b   1.000
_cell.length_c   1.000
_cell.angle_alpha   90.00
_cell.angle_beta   90.00
_cell.angle_gamma   90.00
#
_symmetry.space_group_name_H-M   'P 1'
#
loop_
_entity.id
_entity.type
_entity.pdbx_description
1 polymer ?
#
loop_
_entity_poly.entity_id
_entity_poly.type
_entity_poly.pdbx_seq_one_letter_code
_entity_poly.pdbx_strand_id
1 'polypeptide(L)' 'RSKKQVVKFKEAYKINYPVAMATREIVKAYSNIYRIMYIPITFIIDKNGNVYDIYVGYKPKEDFERILLKLLNEKD' A
#
# COMPACT_ATOMS: atom_id res chain seq x y z
N ARG A 1 -11.63 -13.00 -1.74
CA ARG A 1 -10.70 -14.10 -2.15
C ARG A 1 -10.38 -14.93 -0.91
N SER A 2 -10.18 -16.24 -1.03
CA SER A 2 -9.80 -17.06 0.14
C SER A 2 -8.32 -16.91 0.48
N LYS A 3 -7.94 -17.16 1.75
CA LYS A 3 -6.53 -17.16 2.19
C LYS A 3 -5.65 -18.05 1.30
N LYS A 4 -6.13 -19.25 0.96
CA LYS A 4 -5.42 -20.20 0.10
C LYS A 4 -5.13 -19.63 -1.30
N GLN A 5 -6.07 -18.89 -1.89
CA GLN A 5 -5.85 -18.25 -3.20
C GLN A 5 -4.80 -17.15 -3.11
N VAL A 6 -4.81 -16.35 -2.04
CA VAL A 6 -3.85 -15.26 -1.85
C VAL A 6 -2.43 -15.81 -1.61
N VAL A 7 -2.29 -16.89 -0.82
CA VAL A 7 -1.00 -17.56 -0.60
C VAL A 7 -0.40 -18.08 -1.90
N LYS A 8 -1.19 -18.79 -2.72
CA LYS A 8 -0.73 -19.26 -4.04
C LYS A 8 -0.28 -18.11 -4.95
N PHE A 9 -1.02 -17.00 -4.94
CA PHE A 9 -0.64 -15.81 -5.71
C PHE A 9 0.68 -15.20 -5.21
N LYS A 10 0.83 -15.04 -3.88
CA LYS A 10 2.06 -14.55 -3.24
C LYS A 10 3.28 -15.38 -3.66
N GLU A 11 3.16 -16.70 -3.63
CA GLU A 11 4.23 -17.63 -4.02
C GLU A 11 4.57 -17.52 -5.51
N ALA A 12 3.56 -17.55 -6.39
CA ALA A 12 3.76 -17.48 -7.83
C ALA A 12 4.46 -16.18 -8.29
N TYR A 13 4.12 -15.06 -7.67
CA TYR A 13 4.70 -13.74 -7.99
C TYR A 13 5.90 -13.38 -7.10
N LYS A 14 6.37 -14.30 -6.25
CA LYS A 14 7.53 -14.10 -5.34
C LYS A 14 7.41 -12.84 -4.48
N ILE A 15 6.21 -12.53 -4.02
CA ILE A 15 5.95 -11.40 -3.12
C ILE A 15 6.62 -11.68 -1.77
N ASN A 16 7.63 -10.87 -1.44
CA ASN A 16 8.51 -11.05 -0.28
C ASN A 16 8.24 -10.09 0.88
N TYR A 17 7.22 -9.23 0.77
CA TYR A 17 6.78 -8.32 1.82
C TYR A 17 5.55 -8.87 2.59
N PRO A 18 5.26 -8.34 3.80
CA PRO A 18 4.08 -8.72 4.56
C PRO A 18 2.78 -8.51 3.78
N VAL A 19 1.86 -9.47 3.88
CA VAL A 19 0.53 -9.40 3.25
C VAL A 19 -0.52 -9.70 4.31
N ALA A 20 -1.37 -8.73 4.59
CA ALA A 20 -2.50 -8.88 5.49
C ALA A 20 -3.77 -9.25 4.71
N MET A 21 -4.57 -10.15 5.26
CA MET A 21 -5.94 -10.36 4.79
C MET A 21 -6.80 -9.24 5.36
N ALA A 22 -7.34 -8.39 4.48
CA ALA A 22 -8.16 -7.26 4.90
C ALA A 22 -9.40 -7.72 5.70
N THR A 23 -9.58 -7.15 6.89
CA THR A 23 -10.80 -7.27 7.69
C THR A 23 -11.71 -6.06 7.42
N ARG A 24 -12.97 -6.14 7.85
CA ARG A 24 -13.90 -4.99 7.78
C ARG A 24 -13.37 -3.77 8.54
N GLU A 25 -12.71 -4.01 9.66
CA GLU A 25 -12.08 -2.98 10.48
C GLU A 25 -10.98 -2.24 9.71
N ILE A 26 -10.05 -2.97 9.08
CA ILE A 26 -8.99 -2.37 8.26
C ILE A 26 -9.60 -1.52 7.14
N VAL A 27 -10.57 -2.06 6.40
CA VAL A 27 -11.20 -1.32 5.29
C VAL A 27 -11.88 -0.04 5.79
N LYS A 28 -12.58 -0.12 6.93
CA LYS A 28 -13.28 1.03 7.53
C LYS A 28 -12.30 2.11 8.00
N ALA A 29 -11.21 1.71 8.67
CA ALA A 29 -10.20 2.64 9.19
C ALA A 29 -9.65 3.54 8.08
N TYR A 30 -9.32 2.96 6.91
CA TYR A 30 -8.81 3.74 5.78
C TYR A 30 -9.92 4.44 4.99
N SER A 31 -11.10 3.83 4.81
CA SER A 31 -12.20 4.42 4.02
C SER A 31 -12.83 5.64 4.70
N ASN A 32 -12.84 5.69 6.03
CA ASN A 32 -13.33 6.84 6.79
C ASN A 32 -12.52 8.11 6.48
N ILE A 33 -11.24 7.97 6.17
CA ILE A 33 -10.33 9.10 5.97
C ILE A 33 -10.13 9.38 4.47
N TYR A 34 -9.99 8.34 3.64
CA TYR A 34 -9.50 8.49 2.27
C TYR A 34 -10.39 7.91 1.18
N ARG A 35 -11.61 7.45 1.51
CA ARG A 35 -12.60 6.87 0.58
C ARG A 35 -11.99 5.87 -0.42
N ILE A 36 -11.77 4.62 0.01
CA ILE A 36 -11.28 3.55 -0.87
C ILE A 36 -12.42 3.10 -1.81
N MET A 37 -12.38 3.53 -3.08
CA MET A 37 -13.37 3.16 -4.10
C MET A 37 -12.81 2.30 -5.24
N TYR A 38 -11.49 2.28 -5.41
CA TYR A 38 -10.83 1.64 -6.53
C TYR A 38 -9.64 0.80 -6.06
N ILE A 39 -9.29 -0.21 -6.88
CA ILE A 39 -8.07 -0.99 -6.72
C ILE A 39 -7.24 -0.92 -8.03
N PRO A 40 -5.90 -0.89 -7.95
CA PRO A 40 -5.11 -0.74 -6.73
C PRO A 40 -5.23 0.68 -6.14
N ILE A 41 -5.12 0.77 -4.81
CA ILE A 41 -4.88 2.02 -4.08
C ILE A 41 -3.62 1.82 -3.24
N THR A 42 -2.75 2.82 -3.18
CA THR A 42 -1.51 2.78 -2.41
C THR A 42 -1.36 4.04 -1.58
N PHE A 43 -1.16 3.85 -0.28
CA PHE A 43 -0.87 4.92 0.67
C PHE A 43 0.64 4.99 0.88
N ILE A 44 1.23 6.16 0.68
CA ILE A 44 2.62 6.43 1.01
C ILE A 44 2.63 7.07 2.40
N ILE A 45 3.33 6.43 3.34
CA ILE A 45 3.39 6.85 4.74
C ILE A 45 4.83 7.29 5.04
N ASP A 46 4.98 8.48 5.62
CA ASP A 46 6.28 9.02 6.02
C ASP A 46 6.81 8.39 7.32
N LYS A 47 8.03 8.75 7.72
CA LYS A 47 8.68 8.28 8.96
C LYS A 47 7.97 8.72 10.25
N ASN A 48 7.13 9.75 10.18
CA ASN A 48 6.34 10.26 11.30
C ASN A 48 4.97 9.57 11.40
N GLY A 49 4.65 8.65 10.47
CA GLY A 49 3.39 7.94 10.42
C GLY A 49 2.27 8.72 9.73
N ASN A 50 2.56 9.84 9.07
CA ASN A 50 1.57 10.59 8.31
C ASN A 50 1.41 10.00 6.91
N VAL A 51 0.18 10.06 6.38
CA VAL A 51 -0.06 9.78 4.96
C VAL A 51 0.47 10.96 4.15
N TYR A 52 1.59 10.72 3.47
CA TYR A 52 2.28 11.70 2.63
C TYR A 52 1.58 11.87 1.28
N ASP A 53 1.19 10.75 0.64
CA ASP A 53 0.56 10.75 -0.68
C ASP A 53 -0.31 9.50 -0.87
N ILE A 54 -1.22 9.55 -1.84
CA ILE A 54 -2.17 8.49 -2.16
C ILE A 54 -2.21 8.29 -3.67
N TYR A 55 -1.84 7.10 -4.12
CA TYR A 55 -1.94 6.70 -5.52
C TYR A 55 -3.18 5.86 -5.75
N VAL A 56 -4.04 6.36 -6.65
CA VAL A 56 -5.20 5.63 -7.17
C VAL A 56 -4.84 5.09 -8.55
N GLY A 57 -4.99 3.78 -8.74
CA GLY A 57 -4.63 3.09 -9.97
C GLY A 57 -3.16 2.72 -10.06
N TYR A 58 -2.76 2.24 -11.24
CA TYR A 58 -1.39 1.82 -11.49
C TYR A 58 -0.43 3.02 -11.49
N LYS A 59 0.78 2.79 -10.95
CA LYS A 59 1.92 3.69 -11.06
C LYS A 59 3.17 2.92 -11.48
N PRO A 60 4.02 3.50 -12.34
CA PRO A 60 5.28 2.89 -12.72
C PRO A 60 6.25 2.85 -11.54
N LYS A 61 7.26 1.97 -11.61
CA LYS A 61 8.22 1.75 -10.53
C LYS A 61 8.95 3.04 -10.14
N GLU A 62 9.30 3.84 -11.14
CA GLU A 62 10.13 5.04 -11.01
C GLU A 62 9.43 6.10 -10.16
N ASP A 63 8.10 6.13 -10.17
CA ASP A 63 7.33 7.03 -9.31
C ASP A 63 7.46 6.65 -7.83
N PHE A 64 7.40 5.35 -7.52
CA PHE A 64 7.62 4.85 -6.16
C PHE A 64 9.07 5.06 -5.72
N GLU A 65 10.04 4.74 -6.56
CA GLU A 65 11.46 4.87 -6.23
C GLU A 65 11.82 6.34 -5.93
N ARG A 66 11.33 7.28 -6.75
CA ARG A 66 11.53 8.71 -6.54
C ARG A 66 10.96 9.19 -5.21
N ILE A 67 9.73 8.80 -4.87
CA ILE A 67 9.12 9.28 -3.61
C ILE A 67 9.73 8.64 -2.38
N LEU A 68 10.06 7.34 -2.43
CA LEU A 68 10.70 6.65 -1.31
C LEU A 68 12.10 7.22 -1.05
N LEU A 69 12.91 7.45 -2.10
CA LEU A 69 14.22 8.08 -1.95
C LEU A 69 14.13 9.50 -1.39
N LYS A 70 13.09 10.26 -1.76
CA LYS A 70 12.84 11.57 -1.15
C LYS A 70 12.58 11.46 0.35
N LEU A 71 11.60 10.64 0.75
CA LEU A 71 11.20 10.49 2.15
C LEU A 71 12.30 9.92 3.05
N LEU A 72 13.15 9.05 2.51
CA LEU A 72 14.31 8.50 3.24
C LEU A 72 15.41 9.54 3.49
N ASN A 73 15.49 10.58 2.67
CA ASN A 73 16.52 11.63 2.77
C ASN A 73 16.01 12.91 3.45
N GLU A 74 14.72 12.99 3.81
CA GLU A 74 14.20 14.11 4.59
C GLU A 74 14.81 14.09 6.00
N LYS A 75 15.44 15.19 6.41
CA LYS A 75 15.93 15.37 7.78
C LYS A 75 14.73 15.53 8.74
N ASP A 76 14.85 14.97 9.93
CA ASP A 76 13.85 15.16 11.02
C ASP A 76 13.81 16.63 11.46
#